data_AF-A0A378BYW7-F1
#
_entry.id   AF-A0A378BYW7-F1
#
_cell.length_a   1.000
_cell.length_b   1.000
_cell.length_c   1.000
_cell.angle_alpha   90.00
_cell.angle_beta   90.00
_cell.angle_gamma   90.00
#
_symmetry.space_group_name_H-M   'P 1'
#
loop_
_entity.id
_entity.type
_entity.pdbx_description
1 polymer ?
#
loop_
_entity_poly.entity_id
_entity_poly.type
_entity_poly.pdbx_seq_one_letter_code
_entity_poly.pdbx_strand_id
1 'polypeptide(L)'
;MAELLLGVNIDHIATLRNARGTAYPDPVQAAFIAEQAGADGITVHLREDRRHITDRDVRILRQTLHTRMNLEMAVTEEMLTIACETKPHFCCLVPEKRQEVTTEGGLDVAGQRDKMRDACQRLADAGILVSLLSMRIKRRSKRRRTLARPISKSTPAAMPMPKPTPSRPGSWNVLPKRPPTPPASG
;
A
#
# COMPACT_ATOMS: atom_id res chain seq x y z
N MET A 1 -11.73 19.74 8.00
CA MET A 1 -10.28 19.46 7.85
C MET A 1 -10.12 18.11 7.17
N ALA A 2 -9.01 17.86 6.46
CA ALA A 2 -8.71 16.51 6.00
C ALA A 2 -8.29 15.69 7.23
N GLU A 3 -8.93 14.54 7.44
CA GLU A 3 -8.65 13.64 8.55
C GLU A 3 -7.27 12.99 8.36
N LEU A 4 -6.49 12.93 9.43
CA LEU A 4 -5.18 12.27 9.46
C LEU A 4 -5.41 10.79 9.78
N LEU A 5 -4.71 9.91 9.04
CA LEU A 5 -4.83 8.46 9.19
C LEU A 5 -3.53 7.86 9.73
N LEU A 6 -3.62 6.87 10.61
CA LEU A 6 -2.50 6.12 11.17
C LEU A 6 -2.41 4.72 10.55
N GLY A 7 -1.31 4.44 9.85
CA GLY A 7 -0.94 3.10 9.43
C GLY A 7 0.10 2.51 10.38
N VAL A 8 -0.17 1.34 10.97
CA VAL A 8 0.76 0.67 11.90
C VAL A 8 1.54 -0.40 11.14
N ASN A 9 2.87 -0.27 11.10
CA ASN A 9 3.74 -1.32 10.56
C ASN A 9 4.05 -2.35 11.67
N ILE A 10 3.86 -3.64 11.36
CA ILE A 10 4.01 -4.75 12.32
C ILE A 10 5.20 -5.69 12.03
N ASP A 11 6.12 -5.31 11.15
CA ASP A 11 7.26 -6.14 10.73
C ASP A 11 8.17 -6.54 11.89
N HIS A 12 8.35 -5.65 12.86
CA HIS A 12 9.22 -5.90 14.01
C HIS A 12 8.63 -6.89 15.01
N ILE A 13 7.31 -7.13 15.01
CA ILE A 13 6.72 -8.24 15.77
C ILE A 13 7.17 -9.57 15.16
N ALA A 14 7.11 -9.69 13.82
CA ALA A 14 7.61 -10.87 13.13
C ALA A 14 9.13 -11.05 13.29
N THR A 15 9.89 -9.95 13.36
CA THR A 15 11.33 -9.99 13.68
C THR A 15 11.57 -10.65 15.03
N LEU A 16 10.81 -10.27 16.06
CA LEU A 16 10.93 -10.85 17.40
C LEU A 16 10.54 -12.34 17.43
N ARG A 17 9.47 -12.70 16.73
CA ARG A 17 9.05 -14.11 16.54
C ARG A 17 10.16 -14.94 15.91
N ASN A 18 10.69 -14.46 14.78
CA ASN A 18 11.66 -15.20 13.98
C ASN A 18 13.00 -15.37 14.71
N ALA A 19 13.38 -14.41 15.58
CA ALA A 19 14.58 -14.51 16.40
C ALA A 19 14.60 -15.75 17.32
N ARG A 20 13.43 -16.34 17.62
CA ARG A 20 13.30 -17.56 18.43
C ARG A 20 12.74 -18.76 17.67
N GLY A 21 12.33 -18.59 16.40
CA GLY A 21 11.74 -19.66 15.60
C GLY A 21 10.44 -20.23 16.17
N THR A 22 9.72 -19.45 17.00
CA THR A 22 8.44 -19.87 17.58
C THR A 22 7.26 -19.28 16.80
N ALA A 23 6.03 -19.63 17.17
CA ALA A 23 4.84 -19.00 16.60
C ALA A 23 4.49 -17.63 17.22
N TYR A 24 5.17 -17.22 18.29
CA TYR A 24 4.83 -16.02 19.05
C TYR A 24 6.03 -15.04 19.19
N PRO A 25 5.76 -13.73 19.29
CA PRO A 25 4.45 -13.08 19.11
C PRO A 25 3.93 -13.18 17.66
N ASP A 26 2.63 -13.42 17.46
CA ASP A 26 2.04 -13.55 16.12
C ASP A 26 1.68 -12.15 15.55
N PRO A 27 2.23 -11.74 14.39
CA PRO A 27 1.87 -10.48 13.73
C PRO A 27 0.37 -10.33 13.48
N VAL A 28 -0.36 -11.42 13.24
CA VAL A 28 -1.82 -11.39 13.02
C VAL A 28 -2.54 -10.92 14.29
N GLN A 29 -2.10 -11.38 15.46
CA GLN A 29 -2.66 -10.94 16.73
C GLN A 29 -2.35 -9.46 16.98
N ALA A 30 -1.13 -9.03 16.68
CA ALA A 30 -0.74 -7.63 16.84
C ALA A 30 -1.51 -6.69 15.91
N ALA A 31 -1.80 -7.11 14.68
CA ALA A 31 -2.66 -6.38 13.75
C ALA A 31 -4.05 -6.13 14.35
N PHE A 32 -4.67 -7.17 14.91
CA PHE A 32 -5.98 -7.05 15.56
C PHE A 32 -5.95 -6.05 16.73
N ILE A 33 -4.92 -6.11 17.58
CA ILE A 33 -4.76 -5.17 18.70
C ILE A 33 -4.61 -3.74 18.18
N ALA A 34 -3.80 -3.52 17.13
CA ALA A 34 -3.59 -2.21 16.53
C ALA A 34 -4.88 -1.63 15.95
N GLU A 35 -5.68 -2.43 15.24
CA GLU A 35 -7.00 -1.99 14.72
C GLU A 35 -7.94 -1.57 15.85
N GLN A 36 -8.04 -2.38 16.93
CA GLN A 36 -8.87 -2.05 18.09
C GLN A 36 -8.38 -0.82 18.86
N ALA A 37 -7.08 -0.53 18.78
CA ALA A 37 -6.49 0.68 19.36
C ALA A 37 -6.64 1.93 18.47
N GLY A 38 -7.31 1.82 17.32
CA GLY A 38 -7.61 2.95 16.44
C GLY A 38 -6.68 3.10 15.22
N ALA A 39 -5.94 2.06 14.83
CA ALA A 39 -5.22 2.08 13.57
C ALA A 39 -6.18 2.09 12.37
N ASP A 40 -5.93 2.97 11.41
CA ASP A 40 -6.73 3.12 10.18
C ASP A 40 -6.32 2.14 9.06
N GLY A 41 -5.24 1.39 9.30
CA GLY A 41 -4.67 0.42 8.40
C GLY A 41 -3.43 -0.26 8.98
N ILE A 42 -3.14 -1.44 8.45
CA ILE A 42 -1.97 -2.24 8.84
C ILE A 42 -1.00 -2.30 7.67
N THR A 43 0.27 -2.04 7.96
CA THR A 43 1.36 -2.12 7.00
C THR A 43 2.22 -3.34 7.30
N VAL A 44 2.59 -4.08 6.26
CA VAL A 44 3.55 -5.18 6.32
C VAL A 44 4.47 -5.14 5.12
N HIS A 45 5.75 -5.39 5.33
CA HIS A 45 6.74 -5.52 4.25
C HIS A 45 7.08 -6.99 4.03
N LEU A 46 6.57 -7.56 2.93
CA LEU A 46 6.99 -8.88 2.47
C LEU A 46 8.28 -8.74 1.66
N ARG A 47 9.40 -9.11 2.28
CA ARG A 47 10.72 -9.09 1.65
C ARG A 47 10.97 -10.32 0.80
N GLU A 48 11.80 -10.20 -0.25
CA GLU A 48 12.26 -11.34 -1.05
C GLU A 48 12.91 -12.44 -0.16
N ASP A 49 13.68 -12.03 0.85
CA ASP A 49 14.37 -12.95 1.78
C ASP A 49 13.52 -13.45 2.96
N ARG A 50 12.25 -13.02 3.06
CA ARG A 50 11.31 -13.36 4.15
C ARG A 50 11.90 -13.17 5.56
N ARG A 51 12.76 -12.16 5.74
CA ARG A 51 13.49 -11.92 6.99
C ARG A 51 12.59 -11.77 8.22
N HIS A 52 11.42 -11.16 8.06
CA HIS A 52 10.44 -10.96 9.14
C HIS A 52 9.06 -11.49 8.75
N ILE A 53 8.30 -10.73 7.98
CA ILE A 53 6.98 -11.13 7.51
C ILE A 53 7.11 -12.27 6.49
N THR A 54 6.24 -13.25 6.62
CA THR A 54 6.19 -14.44 5.75
C THR A 54 4.92 -14.44 4.90
N ASP A 55 4.88 -15.29 3.88
CA ASP A 55 3.71 -15.48 3.00
C ASP A 55 2.47 -15.93 3.81
N ARG A 56 2.69 -16.75 4.85
CA ARG A 56 1.63 -17.15 5.80
C ARG A 56 1.02 -15.94 6.48
N ASP A 57 1.84 -15.00 6.93
CA ASP A 57 1.37 -13.81 7.63
C ASP A 57 0.54 -12.93 6.69
N VAL A 58 1.04 -12.66 5.48
CA VAL A 58 0.33 -11.89 4.45
C VAL A 58 -1.03 -12.50 4.11
N ARG A 59 -1.07 -13.81 3.87
CA ARG A 59 -2.31 -14.53 3.53
C ARG A 59 -3.35 -14.43 4.65
N ILE A 60 -2.95 -14.65 5.90
CA ILE A 60 -3.89 -14.63 7.03
C ILE A 60 -4.33 -13.20 7.31
N LEU A 61 -3.42 -12.22 7.34
CA LEU A 61 -3.76 -10.81 7.50
C LEU A 61 -4.79 -10.38 6.45
N ARG A 62 -4.63 -10.79 5.20
CA ARG A 62 -5.60 -10.43 4.16
C ARG A 62 -7.02 -10.96 4.46
N GLN A 63 -7.12 -12.11 5.13
CA GLN A 63 -8.37 -12.75 5.51
C GLN A 63 -8.98 -12.16 6.79
N THR A 64 -8.16 -11.61 7.70
CA THR A 64 -8.60 -11.25 9.06
C THR A 64 -8.64 -9.75 9.34
N LEU A 65 -7.95 -8.91 8.57
CA LEU A 65 -7.96 -7.45 8.77
C LEU A 65 -9.37 -6.87 8.56
N HIS A 66 -9.82 -6.04 9.49
CA HIS A 66 -11.07 -5.29 9.36
C HIS A 66 -10.87 -3.92 8.69
N THR A 67 -9.63 -3.42 8.68
CA THR A 67 -9.22 -2.16 8.05
C THR A 67 -8.45 -2.41 6.75
N ARG A 68 -7.65 -1.42 6.31
CA ARG A 68 -6.95 -1.47 5.03
C ARG A 68 -5.56 -2.05 5.20
N MET A 69 -5.24 -3.04 4.36
CA MET A 69 -3.88 -3.57 4.22
C MET A 69 -3.03 -2.69 3.29
N ASN A 70 -1.84 -2.30 3.75
CA ASN A 70 -0.78 -1.69 2.96
C ASN A 70 0.40 -2.65 2.85
N LEU A 71 0.56 -3.29 1.68
CA LEU A 71 1.64 -4.23 1.42
C LEU A 71 2.87 -3.49 0.87
N GLU A 72 3.97 -3.53 1.61
CA GLU A 72 5.29 -3.09 1.15
C GLU A 72 6.01 -4.26 0.48
N MET A 73 6.66 -4.00 -0.67
CA MET A 73 7.40 -5.03 -1.43
C MET A 73 8.38 -4.42 -2.43
N ALA A 74 9.38 -5.20 -2.83
CA ALA A 74 10.23 -4.91 -3.97
C ALA A 74 9.49 -5.04 -5.32
N VAL A 75 10.04 -4.42 -6.37
CA VAL A 75 9.48 -4.51 -7.73
C VAL A 75 10.11 -5.69 -8.47
N THR A 76 9.65 -6.89 -8.13
CA THR A 76 10.03 -8.16 -8.80
C THR A 76 8.78 -8.90 -9.29
N GLU A 77 8.97 -9.82 -10.23
CA GLU A 77 7.86 -10.59 -10.80
C GLU A 77 7.15 -11.45 -9.76
N GLU A 78 7.91 -12.07 -8.85
CA GLU A 78 7.36 -12.83 -7.72
C GLU A 78 6.48 -11.95 -6.84
N MET A 79 7.00 -10.80 -6.40
CA MET A 79 6.26 -9.89 -5.51
C MET A 79 5.00 -9.32 -6.18
N LEU A 80 5.10 -8.95 -7.46
CA LEU A 80 3.95 -8.48 -8.24
C LEU A 80 2.86 -9.55 -8.35
N THR A 81 3.25 -10.81 -8.56
CA THR A 81 2.31 -11.93 -8.59
C THR A 81 1.61 -12.11 -7.24
N ILE A 82 2.38 -12.16 -6.15
CA ILE A 82 1.85 -12.27 -4.77
C ILE A 82 0.88 -11.12 -4.47
N ALA A 83 1.22 -9.88 -4.84
CA ALA A 83 0.35 -8.73 -4.61
C ALA A 83 -0.94 -8.80 -5.42
N CYS A 84 -0.88 -9.21 -6.69
CA CYS A 84 -2.07 -9.36 -7.54
C CYS A 84 -3.00 -10.47 -7.06
N GLU A 85 -2.47 -11.54 -6.48
CA GLU A 85 -3.25 -12.60 -5.85
C GLU A 85 -3.84 -12.15 -4.50
N THR A 86 -3.04 -11.49 -3.68
CA THR A 86 -3.44 -11.02 -2.34
C THR A 86 -4.46 -9.88 -2.41
N LYS A 87 -4.38 -9.02 -3.44
CA LYS A 87 -5.21 -7.82 -3.62
C LYS A 87 -5.30 -6.97 -2.34
N PRO A 88 -4.16 -6.46 -1.82
CA PRO A 88 -4.18 -5.51 -0.72
C PRO A 88 -4.86 -4.20 -1.17
N HIS A 89 -5.31 -3.39 -0.22
CA HIS A 89 -5.93 -2.10 -0.55
C HIS A 89 -4.89 -1.12 -1.10
N PHE A 90 -3.70 -1.13 -0.49
CA PHE A 90 -2.55 -0.36 -0.91
C PHE A 90 -1.34 -1.26 -1.14
N CYS A 91 -0.51 -0.87 -2.11
CA CYS A 91 0.82 -1.42 -2.29
C CYS A 91 1.84 -0.29 -2.30
N CYS A 92 2.91 -0.42 -1.52
CA CYS A 92 3.99 0.55 -1.45
C CYS A 92 5.27 -0.08 -2.00
N LEU A 93 5.73 0.41 -3.15
CA LEU A 93 6.95 -0.10 -3.78
C LEU A 93 8.16 0.49 -3.04
N VAL A 94 9.01 -0.39 -2.51
CA VAL A 94 10.20 -0.05 -1.72
C VAL A 94 11.46 -0.65 -2.35
N PRO A 95 12.63 0.00 -2.25
CA PRO A 95 13.86 -0.58 -2.76
C PRO A 95 14.39 -1.64 -1.79
N GLU A 96 14.76 -2.82 -2.29
CA GLU A 96 15.39 -3.87 -1.47
C GLU A 96 16.85 -4.13 -1.87
N LYS A 97 17.18 -4.01 -3.16
CA LYS A 97 18.53 -4.22 -3.68
C LYS A 97 19.29 -2.90 -3.78
N ARG A 98 20.61 -2.92 -3.56
CA ARG A 98 21.47 -1.71 -3.62
C ARG A 98 21.34 -0.94 -4.94
N GLN A 99 21.09 -1.64 -6.04
CA GLN A 99 20.90 -1.07 -7.38
C GLN A 99 19.59 -0.30 -7.54
N GLU A 100 18.61 -0.52 -6.65
CA GLU A 100 17.29 0.12 -6.67
C GLU A 100 17.22 1.33 -5.73
N VAL A 101 18.29 1.52 -4.95
CA VAL A 101 18.41 2.53 -3.92
C VAL A 101 19.15 3.73 -4.51
N THR A 102 18.52 4.90 -4.47
CA THR A 102 19.20 6.18 -4.67
C THR A 102 20.27 6.39 -3.60
N THR A 103 21.21 7.32 -3.78
CA THR A 103 22.23 7.64 -2.75
C THR A 103 21.65 7.90 -1.36
N GLU A 104 20.39 8.32 -1.31
CA GLU A 104 19.66 8.68 -0.08
C GLU A 104 18.75 7.57 0.46
N GLY A 105 18.75 6.35 -0.09
CA GLY A 105 17.95 5.24 0.47
C GLY A 105 16.55 5.04 -0.14
N GLY A 106 16.09 5.93 -1.02
CA GLY A 106 14.75 5.85 -1.65
C GLY A 106 14.77 5.13 -3.00
N LEU A 107 13.61 4.71 -3.50
CA LEU A 107 13.47 4.00 -4.78
C LEU A 107 13.90 4.90 -5.96
N ASP A 108 14.80 4.43 -6.82
CA ASP A 108 15.21 5.16 -8.03
C ASP A 108 14.16 5.03 -9.16
N VAL A 109 13.09 5.79 -9.00
CA VAL A 109 12.01 5.86 -10.00
C VAL A 109 12.49 6.50 -11.31
N ALA A 110 13.45 7.41 -11.26
CA ALA A 110 13.93 8.14 -12.43
C ALA A 110 14.81 7.27 -13.34
N GLY A 111 15.66 6.41 -12.75
CA GLY A 111 16.44 5.41 -13.47
C GLY A 111 15.65 4.19 -13.94
N GLN A 112 14.49 3.90 -13.33
CA GLN A 112 13.69 2.70 -13.62
C GLN A 112 12.26 3.01 -14.09
N ARG A 113 12.06 4.11 -14.84
CA ARG A 113 10.73 4.63 -15.18
C ARG A 113 9.81 3.62 -15.85
N ASP A 114 10.33 2.86 -16.82
CA ASP A 114 9.53 1.88 -17.56
C ASP A 114 9.08 0.75 -16.64
N LYS A 115 10.03 0.15 -15.90
CA LYS A 115 9.74 -0.88 -14.89
C LYS A 115 8.71 -0.41 -13.86
N MET A 116 8.85 0.83 -13.36
CA MET A 116 7.91 1.38 -12.38
C MET A 116 6.52 1.61 -12.97
N ARG A 117 6.44 2.14 -14.21
CA ARG A 117 5.16 2.33 -14.89
C ARG A 117 4.45 1.00 -15.07
N ASP A 118 5.15 -0.01 -15.56
CA ASP A 118 4.56 -1.32 -15.88
C ASP A 118 4.09 -2.02 -14.58
N ALA A 119 4.88 -1.95 -13.51
CA ALA A 119 4.49 -2.42 -12.18
C ALA A 119 3.27 -1.68 -11.62
N CYS A 120 3.25 -0.35 -11.73
CA CYS A 120 2.11 0.46 -11.27
C CYS A 120 0.83 0.14 -12.05
N GLN A 121 0.94 -0.05 -13.38
CA GLN A 121 -0.19 -0.39 -14.24
C GLN A 121 -0.77 -1.75 -13.85
N ARG A 122 0.08 -2.78 -13.73
CA ARG A 122 -0.35 -4.13 -13.34
C ARG A 122 -1.08 -4.15 -11.99
N LEU A 123 -0.56 -3.43 -11.00
CA LEU A 123 -1.20 -3.33 -9.69
C LEU A 123 -2.53 -2.56 -9.76
N ALA A 124 -2.58 -1.48 -10.54
CA ALA A 124 -3.81 -0.71 -10.76
C ALA A 124 -4.89 -1.54 -11.46
N ASP A 125 -4.53 -2.36 -12.45
CA ASP A 125 -5.44 -3.27 -13.16
C ASP A 125 -6.02 -4.35 -12.21
N ALA A 126 -5.28 -4.73 -11.17
CA ALA A 126 -5.75 -5.59 -10.10
C ALA A 126 -6.59 -4.87 -9.03
N GLY A 127 -6.83 -3.56 -9.17
CA GLY A 127 -7.60 -2.73 -8.24
C GLY A 127 -6.82 -2.25 -7.01
N ILE A 128 -5.48 -2.28 -7.06
CA ILE A 128 -4.60 -1.94 -5.93
C ILE A 128 -4.13 -0.48 -6.03
N LEU A 129 -4.21 0.27 -4.93
CA LEU A 129 -3.73 1.65 -4.89
C LEU A 129 -2.23 1.70 -4.62
N VAL A 130 -1.46 2.17 -5.61
CA VAL A 130 0.01 2.16 -5.55
C VAL A 130 0.57 3.44 -4.94
N SER A 131 1.57 3.28 -4.07
CA SER A 131 2.43 4.35 -3.57
C SER A 131 3.90 3.99 -3.81
N LEU A 132 4.75 5.00 -3.95
CA LEU A 132 6.19 4.82 -4.19
C LEU A 132 6.95 5.40 -2.98
N LEU A 133 7.86 4.61 -2.40
CA LEU A 133 8.73 5.10 -1.34
C LEU A 133 9.86 5.94 -1.95
N SER A 134 9.73 7.25 -1.85
CA SER A 134 10.71 8.20 -2.37
C SER A 134 11.21 9.08 -1.22
N MET A 135 12.53 9.10 -1.03
CA MET A 135 13.18 10.07 -0.15
C MET A 135 13.12 11.45 -0.81
N ARG A 136 12.51 12.42 -0.13
CA ARG A 136 12.35 13.77 -0.65
C ARG A 136 13.52 14.65 -0.20
N ILE A 137 14.49 14.90 -1.09
CA ILE A 137 15.49 15.95 -0.86
C ILE A 137 14.79 17.31 -0.98
N LYS A 138 14.88 18.17 0.04
CA LYS A 138 14.56 19.61 -0.10
C LYS A 138 15.56 20.25 -1.07
N ARG A 139 15.38 20.07 -2.38
CA ARG A 139 15.98 20.99 -3.34
C ARG A 139 15.19 22.30 -3.27
N ARG A 140 15.81 23.36 -2.72
CA ARG A 140 15.32 24.74 -2.88
C ARG A 140 15.25 25.02 -4.38
N SER A 141 14.07 25.03 -4.99
CA SER A 141 13.91 25.54 -6.35
C SER A 141 12.53 26.15 -6.57
N LYS A 142 12.53 27.46 -6.86
CA LYS A 142 11.40 28.23 -7.38
C LYS A 142 11.12 27.75 -8.80
N ARG A 143 10.02 27.01 -9.07
CA ARG A 143 9.17 27.12 -10.29
C ARG A 143 8.10 26.03 -10.38
N ARG A 144 7.18 26.27 -11.32
CA ARG A 144 5.75 25.96 -11.34
C ARG A 144 5.43 24.74 -12.26
N ARG A 145 4.51 23.89 -11.77
CA ARG A 145 3.44 23.12 -12.47
C ARG A 145 3.69 21.77 -13.22
N THR A 146 2.66 20.93 -13.03
CA THR A 146 2.01 19.90 -13.90
C THR A 146 2.73 18.58 -14.22
N LEU A 147 2.39 17.53 -13.46
CA LEU A 147 2.19 16.14 -13.90
C LEU A 147 1.33 15.43 -12.83
N ALA A 148 0.50 14.44 -13.23
CA ALA A 148 -0.36 13.66 -12.35
C ALA A 148 0.43 13.13 -11.14
N ARG A 149 -0.10 13.30 -9.92
CA ARG A 149 0.63 13.06 -8.66
C ARG A 149 0.53 11.59 -8.25
N PRO A 150 1.60 10.79 -8.35
CA PRO A 150 1.74 9.61 -7.49
C PRO A 150 1.86 10.05 -6.02
N ILE A 151 1.24 9.30 -5.11
CA ILE A 151 1.37 9.51 -3.66
C ILE A 151 2.78 9.05 -3.28
N SER A 152 3.67 10.01 -2.97
CA SER A 152 5.02 9.73 -2.47
C SER A 152 4.99 9.66 -0.94
N LYS A 153 5.50 8.56 -0.38
CA LYS A 153 5.74 8.45 1.07
C LYS A 153 7.18 8.90 1.35
N SER A 154 7.32 9.97 2.11
CA SER A 154 8.52 10.30 2.90
C SER A 154 8.07 10.28 4.37
N THR A 155 8.65 9.42 5.20
CA THR A 155 8.21 9.14 6.59
C THR A 155 8.18 10.38 7.50
N PRO A 156 7.35 10.43 8.57
CA PRO A 156 5.89 10.23 8.61
C PRO A 156 5.17 11.60 8.69
N ALA A 157 4.49 12.00 7.63
CA ALA A 157 3.40 12.97 7.69
C ALA A 157 2.50 12.77 6.47
N ALA A 158 1.25 12.37 6.70
CA ALA A 158 0.24 12.17 5.69
C ALA A 158 -0.03 13.43 4.85
N MET A 159 -0.43 13.29 3.58
CA MET A 159 -1.07 14.37 2.81
C MET A 159 -1.90 13.85 1.61
N PRO A 160 -2.88 14.65 1.11
CA PRO A 160 -4.29 14.24 1.04
C PRO A 160 -4.75 13.69 -0.32
N MET A 161 -5.88 13.00 -0.28
CA MET A 161 -6.69 12.57 -1.43
C MET A 161 -7.23 13.77 -2.23
N PRO A 162 -7.23 13.74 -3.57
CA PRO A 162 -7.93 14.73 -4.37
C PRO A 162 -9.45 14.57 -4.21
N LYS A 163 -10.16 15.69 -4.01
CA LYS A 163 -11.63 15.71 -4.05
C LYS A 163 -12.11 15.38 -5.48
N PRO A 164 -13.23 14.67 -5.66
CA PRO A 164 -13.83 14.49 -6.97
C PRO A 164 -14.23 15.86 -7.54
N THR A 165 -13.71 16.19 -8.71
CA THR A 165 -14.15 17.34 -9.49
C THR A 165 -15.57 17.10 -10.01
N PRO A 166 -16.49 18.07 -9.92
CA PRO A 166 -17.81 17.92 -10.51
C PRO A 166 -17.68 17.83 -12.04
N SER A 167 -18.20 16.73 -12.59
CA SER A 167 -18.31 16.50 -14.03
C SER A 167 -19.16 17.58 -14.70
N ARG A 168 -18.64 18.20 -15.76
CA ARG A 168 -19.46 18.91 -16.76
C ARG A 168 -20.00 17.90 -17.78
N PRO A 169 -21.18 18.14 -18.37
CA PRO A 169 -22.04 17.10 -18.94
C PRO A 169 -21.64 16.75 -20.38
N GLY A 170 -21.55 15.45 -20.66
CA GLY A 170 -21.27 14.96 -22.01
C GLY A 170 -21.04 13.45 -22.05
N SER A 171 -22.08 12.72 -22.44
CA SER A 171 -22.13 11.36 -22.98
C SER A 171 -21.75 10.12 -22.12
N TRP A 172 -22.80 9.44 -21.65
CA TRP A 172 -23.15 7.99 -21.80
C TRP A 172 -21.99 6.96 -21.72
N ASN A 173 -21.93 6.00 -20.78
CA ASN A 173 -22.90 4.91 -20.59
C ASN A 173 -22.80 4.16 -19.24
N VAL A 174 -23.99 3.94 -18.65
CA VAL A 174 -24.55 2.72 -18.00
C VAL A 174 -23.73 1.97 -16.93
N LEU A 175 -24.04 2.26 -15.66
CA LEU A 175 -24.02 1.28 -14.57
C LEU A 175 -25.46 0.77 -14.34
N PRO A 176 -25.70 -0.55 -14.15
CA PRO A 176 -27.04 -1.05 -13.89
C PRO A 176 -27.53 -0.58 -12.51
N LYS A 177 -28.75 -0.03 -12.49
CA LYS A 177 -29.46 0.30 -11.25
C LYS A 177 -29.70 -0.99 -10.46
N ARG A 178 -29.37 -0.95 -9.16
CA ARG A 178 -29.77 -1.95 -8.17
C ARG A 178 -31.29 -2.19 -8.26
N PRO A 179 -31.79 -3.44 -8.25
CA PRO A 179 -33.21 -3.69 -8.07
C PRO A 179 -33.65 -3.31 -6.65
N PRO A 180 -34.89 -2.83 -6.46
CA PRO A 180 -35.41 -2.48 -5.14
C PRO A 180 -35.60 -3.72 -4.25
N THR A 181 -35.27 -3.56 -2.97
CA THR A 181 -35.55 -4.52 -1.90
C THR A 181 -37.05 -4.65 -1.67
N PRO A 182 -37.62 -5.87 -1.54
CA PRO A 182 -39.01 -6.05 -1.16
C PRO A 182 -39.25 -5.66 0.31
N PRO A 183 -40.48 -5.22 0.66
CA PRO A 183 -40.81 -4.78 2.01
C PRO A 183 -40.84 -5.94 3.01
N ALA A 184 -40.42 -5.63 4.24
CA ALA A 184 -40.47 -6.54 5.37
C ALA A 184 -41.92 -6.93 5.68
N SER A 185 -42.18 -8.23 5.76
CA SER A 185 -43.44 -8.80 6.22
C SER A 185 -43.31 -9.23 7.68
N GLY A 186 -44.22 -8.75 8.53
CA GLY A 186 -44.71 -9.41 9.74
C GLY A 186 -43.77 -9.46 10.93
#